data_AF-A0A0B2URG5-F1
#
_entry.id   AF-A0A0B2URG5-F1
#
_cell.length_a   1.000
_cell.length_b   1.000
_cell.length_c   1.000
_cell.angle_alpha   90.00
_cell.angle_beta   90.00
_cell.angle_gamma   90.00
#
_symmetry.space_group_name_H-M   'P 1'
#
loop_
_entity.id
_entity.type
_entity.pdbx_description
1 polymer ?
#
loop_
_entity_poly.entity_id
_entity_poly.type
_entity_poly.pdbx_seq_one_letter_code
_entity_poly.pdbx_strand_id
1 'polypeptide(L)'
;MTHSITWCVSRLPVLKWLQIIVCFVLMLFLMDGRAQWHFYTFAYVTTVVLIVCTFLLLVALYFELPAANKSLPWLYIEMGFDLIACLLCLIVAAVFVYDFVLMTSGRFGHHKYMPPLNIGRDGWKNRIGVCAVFFALNTIFYFLSLFLTNREGVE
;
A
#
# COMPACT_ATOMS: atom_id res chain seq x y z
N MET A 1 -7.67 16.21 -25.09
CA MET A 1 -8.51 15.74 -23.96
C MET A 1 -8.74 14.23 -24.01
N THR A 2 -9.06 13.66 -25.18
CA THR A 2 -9.25 12.21 -25.37
C THR A 2 -8.04 11.36 -24.98
N HIS A 3 -6.82 11.75 -25.37
CA HIS A 3 -5.57 11.04 -25.03
C HIS A 3 -5.35 10.90 -23.51
N SER A 4 -5.59 11.96 -22.74
CA SER A 4 -5.41 11.98 -21.29
C SER A 4 -6.42 11.07 -20.57
N ILE A 5 -7.67 11.03 -21.07
CA ILE A 5 -8.72 10.18 -20.49
C ILE A 5 -8.44 8.71 -20.81
N THR A 6 -8.05 8.38 -22.05
CA THR A 6 -7.75 6.99 -22.45
C THR A 6 -6.56 6.39 -21.71
N TRP A 7 -5.55 7.19 -21.39
CA TRP A 7 -4.39 6.73 -20.63
C TRP A 7 -4.76 6.43 -19.18
N CYS A 8 -5.49 7.33 -18.51
CA CYS A 8 -5.82 7.18 -17.09
C CYS A 8 -6.72 5.96 -16.79
N VAL A 9 -7.47 5.49 -17.78
CA VAL A 9 -8.34 4.30 -17.67
C VAL A 9 -7.69 3.02 -18.20
N SER A 10 -6.44 3.07 -18.62
CA SER A 10 -5.68 1.88 -19.01
C SER A 10 -5.29 1.03 -17.78
N ARG A 11 -4.96 -0.25 -18.01
CA ARG A 11 -4.87 -1.26 -16.94
C ARG A 11 -3.87 -0.89 -15.85
N LEU A 12 -2.64 -0.51 -16.22
CA LEU A 12 -1.59 -0.17 -15.27
C LEU A 12 -1.90 1.12 -14.46
N PRO A 13 -2.24 2.27 -15.08
CA PRO A 13 -2.64 3.48 -14.36
C PRO A 13 -3.81 3.25 -13.39
N VAL A 14 -4.84 2.48 -13.79
CA VAL A 14 -5.96 2.15 -12.89
C VAL A 14 -5.46 1.38 -11.66
N LEU A 15 -4.57 0.40 -11.83
CA LEU A 15 -3.98 -0.31 -10.69
C LEU A 15 -3.16 0.61 -9.78
N LYS A 16 -2.32 1.50 -10.34
CA LYS A 16 -1.54 2.46 -9.55
C LYS A 16 -2.45 3.41 -8.76
N TRP A 17 -3.57 3.86 -9.34
CA TRP A 17 -4.58 4.65 -8.64
C TRP A 17 -5.23 3.87 -7.48
N LEU A 18 -5.61 2.61 -7.72
CA LEU A 18 -6.18 1.76 -6.67
C LEU A 18 -5.19 1.53 -5.52
N GLN A 19 -3.90 1.32 -5.82
CA GLN A 19 -2.85 1.19 -4.81
C GLN A 19 -2.74 2.46 -3.95
N ILE A 20 -2.75 3.64 -4.57
CA ILE A 20 -2.72 4.93 -3.88
C ILE A 20 -3.94 5.11 -2.98
N ILE A 21 -5.15 4.83 -3.49
CA ILE A 21 -6.40 4.96 -2.73
C ILE A 21 -6.40 4.04 -1.51
N VAL A 22 -5.98 2.78 -1.68
CA VAL A 22 -5.88 1.83 -0.57
C VAL A 22 -4.88 2.30 0.49
N CYS A 23 -3.70 2.75 0.09
CA CYS A 23 -2.73 3.33 1.04
C CYS A 23 -3.27 4.57 1.75
N PHE A 24 -4.03 5.42 1.06
CA PHE A 24 -4.64 6.60 1.67
C PHE A 24 -5.66 6.21 2.74
N VAL A 25 -6.52 5.22 2.46
CA VAL A 25 -7.47 4.68 3.46
C VAL A 25 -6.71 4.10 4.66
N LEU A 26 -5.66 3.30 4.43
CA LEU A 26 -4.83 2.75 5.50
C LEU A 26 -4.22 3.85 6.39
N MET A 27 -3.72 4.92 5.77
CA MET A 27 -3.17 6.08 6.49
C MET A 27 -4.21 6.72 7.43
N LEU A 28 -5.45 6.92 6.96
CA LEU A 28 -6.55 7.47 7.77
C LEU A 28 -6.88 6.58 8.97
N PHE A 29 -6.95 5.26 8.77
CA PHE A 29 -7.26 4.33 9.85
C PHE A 29 -6.17 4.26 10.92
N LEU A 30 -4.90 4.39 10.52
CA LEU A 30 -3.74 4.33 11.41
C LEU A 30 -3.43 5.65 12.12
N MET A 31 -3.83 6.80 11.54
CA MET A 31 -3.41 8.13 11.99
C MET A 31 -3.59 8.35 13.49
N ASP A 32 -4.76 7.99 14.04
CA ASP A 32 -5.11 8.26 15.44
C ASP A 32 -4.33 7.41 16.45
N GLY A 33 -4.05 6.15 16.14
CA GLY A 33 -3.45 5.18 17.07
C GLY A 33 -2.02 4.78 16.75
N ARG A 34 -1.39 5.40 15.74
CA ARG A 34 -0.02 5.06 15.30
C ARG A 34 1.03 5.04 16.42
N ALA A 35 0.84 5.87 17.45
CA ALA A 35 1.77 5.97 18.58
C ALA A 35 1.70 4.77 19.53
N GLN A 36 0.58 4.03 19.57
CA GLN A 36 0.38 2.92 20.51
C GLN A 36 1.42 1.82 20.40
N TRP A 37 1.90 1.56 19.19
CA TRP A 37 2.88 0.53 18.92
C TRP A 37 3.79 0.99 17.79
N HIS A 38 5.11 0.81 17.97
CA HIS A 38 6.10 1.20 16.96
C HIS A 38 5.81 0.61 15.59
N PHE A 39 5.23 -0.60 15.54
CA PHE A 39 4.84 -1.22 14.28
C PHE A 39 3.70 -0.49 13.56
N TYR A 40 2.75 0.13 14.29
CA TYR A 40 1.73 0.97 13.66
C TYR A 40 2.33 2.25 13.08
N THR A 41 3.33 2.84 13.74
CA THR A 41 4.06 3.99 13.19
C THR A 41 4.82 3.59 11.93
N PHE A 42 5.50 2.44 11.94
CA PHE A 42 6.17 1.88 10.77
C PHE A 42 5.19 1.65 9.61
N ALA A 43 4.05 1.01 9.87
CA ALA A 43 3.01 0.79 8.86
C ALA A 43 2.45 2.11 8.30
N TYR A 44 2.20 3.10 9.16
CA TYR A 44 1.76 4.43 8.75
C TYR A 44 2.78 5.09 7.81
N VAL A 45 4.06 5.15 8.20
CA VAL A 45 5.12 5.73 7.34
C VAL A 45 5.24 4.96 6.02
N THR A 46 5.12 3.64 6.06
CA THR A 46 5.14 2.78 4.86
C THR A 46 4.03 3.17 3.89
N THR A 47 2.79 3.39 4.36
CA THR A 47 1.69 3.84 3.49
C THR A 47 1.99 5.18 2.81
N VAL A 48 2.60 6.13 3.51
CA VAL A 48 2.99 7.43 2.94
C VAL A 48 4.06 7.27 1.86
N VAL A 49 5.10 6.48 2.12
CA VAL A 49 6.17 6.20 1.16
C VAL A 49 5.62 5.50 -0.08
N LEU A 50 4.74 4.50 0.10
CA LEU A 50 4.10 3.80 -1.01
C LEU A 50 3.25 4.73 -1.87
N ILE A 51 2.49 5.66 -1.27
CA ILE A 51 1.73 6.67 -2.03
C ILE A 51 2.67 7.51 -2.90
N VAL A 52 3.73 8.06 -2.32
CA VAL A 52 4.67 8.93 -3.04
C VAL A 52 5.35 8.19 -4.18
N CYS A 53 5.91 7.01 -3.92
CA CYS A 53 6.60 6.23 -4.94
C CYS A 53 5.65 5.76 -6.06
N THR A 54 4.44 5.30 -5.70
CA THR A 54 3.43 4.87 -6.68
C THR A 54 2.95 6.04 -7.54
N PHE A 55 2.79 7.22 -6.94
CA PHE A 55 2.46 8.44 -7.67
C PHE A 55 3.58 8.85 -8.64
N LEU A 56 4.84 8.76 -8.22
CA LEU A 56 5.98 9.04 -9.12
C LEU A 56 6.04 8.06 -10.30
N LEU A 57 5.75 6.77 -10.08
CA LEU A 57 5.64 5.78 -11.17
C LEU A 57 4.48 6.09 -12.11
N LEU A 58 3.33 6.50 -11.57
CA LEU A 58 2.18 6.93 -12.36
C LEU A 58 2.54 8.15 -13.24
N VAL A 59 3.27 9.12 -12.69
CA VAL A 59 3.78 10.27 -13.45
C VAL A 59 4.79 9.82 -14.53
N ALA A 60 5.69 8.89 -14.21
CA ALA A 60 6.65 8.35 -15.18
C ALA A 60 5.95 7.64 -16.36
N LEU A 61 4.90 6.89 -16.07
CA LEU A 61 4.04 6.25 -17.08
C LEU A 61 3.29 7.28 -17.94
N TYR A 62 2.86 8.41 -17.34
CA TYR A 62 2.15 9.47 -18.07
C TYR A 62 3.04 10.19 -19.08
N PHE A 63 4.30 10.40 -18.72
CA PHE A 63 5.31 11.02 -19.60
C PHE A 63 5.98 10.04 -20.56
N GLU A 64 5.55 8.77 -20.58
CA GLU A 64 6.14 7.72 -21.43
C GLU A 64 7.67 7.63 -21.29
N LEU A 65 8.19 7.90 -20.09
CA LEU A 65 9.63 7.81 -19.81
C LEU A 65 10.27 6.48 -20.22
N PRO A 66 9.58 5.31 -20.11
CA PRO A 66 10.10 4.04 -20.62
C PRO A 66 10.37 4.05 -22.13
N ALA A 67 9.54 4.72 -22.93
CA ALA A 67 9.72 4.82 -24.38
C ALA A 67 10.76 5.89 -24.77
N ALA A 68 10.82 6.98 -24.00
CA ALA A 68 11.67 8.13 -24.29
C ALA A 68 13.16 7.90 -23.98
N ASN A 69 13.49 7.06 -22.99
CA ASN A 69 14.87 6.84 -22.58
C ASN A 69 15.23 5.35 -22.45
N LYS A 70 15.61 4.75 -23.58
CA LYS A 70 16.03 3.34 -23.69
C LYS A 70 17.26 2.96 -22.85
N SER A 71 18.00 3.93 -22.31
CA SER A 71 19.18 3.68 -21.49
C SER A 71 18.87 3.39 -20.02
N LEU A 72 17.71 3.82 -19.52
CA LEU A 72 17.30 3.57 -18.14
C LEU A 72 16.54 2.23 -18.05
N PRO A 73 16.86 1.37 -17.06
CA PRO A 73 16.18 0.10 -16.85
C PRO A 73 14.80 0.30 -16.18
N TRP A 74 13.95 1.15 -16.76
CA TRP A 74 12.65 1.55 -16.20
C TRP A 74 11.77 0.36 -15.82
N LEU A 75 11.69 -0.63 -16.71
CA LEU A 75 10.94 -1.86 -16.49
C LEU A 75 11.39 -2.57 -15.19
N TYR A 76 12.70 -2.74 -15.01
CA TYR A 76 13.26 -3.41 -13.83
C TYR A 76 13.06 -2.59 -12.55
N ILE A 77 13.12 -1.25 -12.64
CA ILE A 77 12.86 -0.36 -11.50
C ILE A 77 11.40 -0.50 -11.05
N GLU A 78 10.45 -0.44 -11.99
CA GLU A 78 9.03 -0.58 -11.68
C GLU A 78 8.70 -1.97 -11.12
N MET A 79 9.20 -3.03 -11.76
CA MET A 79 9.01 -4.40 -11.27
C MET A 79 9.65 -4.62 -9.90
N GLY A 80 10.86 -4.09 -9.68
CA GLY A 80 11.55 -4.16 -8.40
C GLY A 80 10.77 -3.46 -7.29
N PHE A 81 10.23 -2.27 -7.58
CA PHE A 81 9.37 -1.55 -6.64
C PHE A 81 8.09 -2.32 -6.33
N ASP A 82 7.35 -2.79 -7.35
CA ASP A 82 6.10 -3.51 -7.16
C ASP A 82 6.31 -4.80 -6.35
N LEU A 83 7.42 -5.52 -6.57
CA LEU A 83 7.78 -6.70 -5.78
C LEU A 83 8.04 -6.35 -4.31
N ILE A 84 8.85 -5.32 -4.04
CA ILE A 84 9.15 -4.87 -2.68
C ILE A 84 7.88 -4.40 -1.97
N ALA A 85 7.06 -3.60 -2.63
CA ALA A 85 5.80 -3.09 -2.10
C ALA A 85 4.81 -4.23 -1.80
N CYS A 86 4.72 -5.23 -2.68
CA CYS A 86 3.92 -6.44 -2.49
C CYS A 86 4.35 -7.20 -1.22
N LEU A 87 5.64 -7.50 -1.08
CA LEU A 87 6.17 -8.23 0.08
C LEU A 87 5.98 -7.43 1.39
N LEU A 88 6.22 -6.13 1.36
CA LEU A 88 5.99 -5.25 2.52
C LEU A 88 4.52 -5.26 2.95
N CYS A 89 3.58 -5.09 2.00
CA CYS A 89 2.15 -5.14 2.30
C CYS A 89 1.74 -6.49 2.89
N LEU A 90 2.29 -7.59 2.36
CA LEU A 90 2.03 -8.95 2.86
C LEU A 90 2.51 -9.14 4.31
N ILE A 91 3.74 -8.70 4.61
CA ILE A 91 4.31 -8.81 5.96
C ILE A 91 3.49 -7.96 6.95
N VAL A 92 3.17 -6.72 6.59
CA VAL A 92 2.38 -5.84 7.45
C VAL A 92 0.97 -6.40 7.67
N ALA A 93 0.33 -6.95 6.63
CA ALA A 93 -0.96 -7.63 6.76
C ALA A 93 -0.88 -8.78 7.78
N ALA A 94 0.12 -9.65 7.67
CA ALA A 94 0.30 -10.78 8.58
C ALA A 94 0.48 -10.32 10.04
N VAL A 95 1.27 -9.27 10.26
CA VAL A 95 1.45 -8.70 11.60
C VAL A 95 0.15 -8.09 12.14
N PHE A 96 -0.66 -7.46 11.30
CA PHE A 96 -1.96 -6.91 11.72
C PHE A 96 -3.00 -8.00 12.01
N VAL A 97 -2.99 -9.11 11.26
CA VAL A 97 -3.78 -10.31 11.58
C VAL A 97 -3.36 -10.87 12.94
N TYR A 98 -2.06 -11.02 13.18
CA TYR A 98 -1.52 -11.47 14.46
C TYR A 98 -1.95 -10.58 15.62
N ASP A 99 -1.80 -9.26 15.47
CA ASP A 99 -2.19 -8.27 16.47
C ASP A 99 -3.70 -8.30 16.74
N PHE A 100 -4.52 -8.39 15.69
CA PHE A 100 -5.97 -8.55 15.82
C PHE A 100 -6.33 -9.79 16.65
N VAL A 101 -5.73 -10.94 16.38
CA VAL A 101 -5.95 -12.18 17.14
C VAL A 101 -5.54 -12.02 18.60
N LEU A 102 -4.39 -11.40 18.89
CA LEU A 102 -3.96 -11.13 20.27
C LEU A 102 -4.95 -10.22 21.01
N MET A 103 -5.39 -9.14 20.38
CA MET A 103 -6.36 -8.21 20.97
C MET A 103 -7.71 -8.88 21.23
N THR A 104 -8.18 -9.76 20.32
CA THR A 104 -9.39 -10.57 20.56
C THR A 104 -9.22 -11.55 21.72
N SER A 105 -7.99 -12.00 21.98
CA SER A 105 -7.63 -12.86 23.11
C SER A 105 -7.36 -12.07 24.41
N GLY A 106 -7.58 -10.75 24.42
CA GLY A 106 -7.35 -9.88 25.58
C GLY A 106 -5.88 -9.57 25.86
N ARG A 107 -4.96 -9.87 24.95
CA ARG A 107 -3.51 -9.69 25.13
C ARG A 107 -3.06 -8.38 24.45
N PHE A 108 -2.66 -7.41 25.27
CA PHE A 108 -2.22 -6.07 24.81
C PHE A 108 -0.79 -5.71 25.26
N GLY A 109 -0.03 -6.68 25.77
CA GLY A 109 1.26 -6.41 26.44
C GLY A 109 2.36 -5.82 25.54
N HIS A 110 2.22 -5.90 24.22
CA HIS A 110 3.14 -5.32 23.24
C HIS A 110 2.77 -3.88 22.84
N HIS A 111 1.61 -3.37 23.27
CA HIS A 111 1.23 -1.97 23.07
C HIS A 111 1.79 -1.10 24.19
N LYS A 112 2.44 0.00 23.82
CA LYS A 112 3.03 0.97 24.76
C LYS A 112 1.97 1.90 25.36
N TYR A 113 0.94 2.24 24.58
CA TYR A 113 -0.13 3.13 25.00
C TYR A 113 -1.52 2.54 24.76
N MET A 114 -2.49 3.08 25.48
CA MET A 114 -3.89 2.70 25.32
C MET A 114 -4.47 3.19 23.97
N PRO A 115 -5.54 2.56 23.47
CA PRO A 115 -6.27 3.01 22.29
C PRO A 115 -6.75 4.45 22.41
N PRO A 116 -6.88 5.20 21.30
CA PRO A 116 -7.41 6.55 21.32
C PRO A 116 -8.80 6.59 21.97
N LEU A 117 -8.98 7.52 22.91
CA LEU A 117 -10.18 7.58 23.77
C LEU A 117 -11.48 7.72 22.97
N ASN A 118 -11.45 8.47 21.88
CA ASN A 118 -12.58 8.68 20.97
C ASN A 118 -12.98 7.44 20.16
N ILE A 119 -12.08 6.47 20.00
CA ILE A 119 -12.31 5.23 19.25
C ILE A 119 -12.62 4.07 20.20
N GLY A 120 -11.98 4.06 21.36
CA GLY A 120 -12.06 2.98 22.33
C GLY A 120 -11.35 1.70 21.85
N ARG A 121 -11.31 0.70 22.74
CA ARG A 121 -10.57 -0.55 22.51
C ARG A 121 -11.15 -1.39 21.37
N ASP A 122 -12.46 -1.59 21.35
CA ASP A 122 -13.12 -2.38 20.31
C ASP A 122 -13.11 -1.69 18.95
N GLY A 123 -13.29 -0.37 18.93
CA GLY A 123 -13.15 0.42 17.71
C GLY A 123 -11.74 0.31 17.14
N TRP A 124 -10.71 0.39 17.98
CA TRP A 124 -9.32 0.27 17.54
C TRP A 124 -9.03 -1.12 17.00
N LYS A 125 -9.46 -2.17 17.71
CA LYS A 125 -9.37 -3.56 17.27
C LYS A 125 -9.99 -3.75 15.88
N ASN A 126 -11.19 -3.22 15.65
CA ASN A 126 -11.86 -3.30 14.35
C ASN A 126 -11.09 -2.56 13.26
N ARG A 127 -10.52 -1.38 13.56
CA ARG A 127 -9.66 -0.64 12.63
C ARG A 127 -8.43 -1.45 12.23
N ILE A 128 -7.78 -2.15 13.15
CA ILE A 128 -6.65 -3.04 12.83
C ILE A 128 -7.08 -4.19 11.93
N GLY A 129 -8.25 -4.80 12.18
CA GLY A 129 -8.82 -5.81 11.29
C GLY A 129 -9.07 -5.28 9.87
N VAL A 130 -9.62 -4.08 9.74
CA VAL A 130 -9.79 -3.41 8.44
C VAL A 130 -8.43 -3.18 7.78
N CYS A 131 -7.44 -2.64 8.51
CA CYS A 131 -6.12 -2.42 7.94
C CYS A 131 -5.47 -3.73 7.47
N ALA A 132 -5.63 -4.85 8.19
CA ALA A 132 -5.12 -6.15 7.75
C ALA A 132 -5.68 -6.55 6.37
N VAL A 133 -7.00 -6.40 6.18
CA VAL A 133 -7.67 -6.68 4.90
C VAL A 133 -7.19 -5.74 3.80
N PHE A 134 -7.06 -4.45 4.08
CA PHE A 134 -6.64 -3.47 3.08
C PHE A 134 -5.16 -3.63 2.69
N PHE A 135 -4.26 -4.00 3.62
CA PHE A 135 -2.89 -4.37 3.27
C PHE A 135 -2.87 -5.63 2.40
N ALA A 136 -3.65 -6.65 2.73
CA ALA A 136 -3.75 -7.86 1.91
C ALA A 136 -4.31 -7.56 0.50
N LEU A 137 -5.30 -6.68 0.40
CA LEU A 137 -5.81 -6.20 -0.89
C LEU A 137 -4.73 -5.48 -1.69
N ASN A 138 -3.94 -4.62 -1.03
CA ASN A 138 -2.86 -3.90 -1.71
C ASN A 138 -1.74 -4.82 -2.19
N THR A 139 -1.45 -5.90 -1.46
CA THR A 139 -0.55 -6.96 -1.92
C THR A 139 -1.02 -7.51 -3.26
N ILE A 140 -2.32 -7.78 -3.42
CA ILE A 140 -2.89 -8.26 -4.69
C ILE A 140 -2.70 -7.22 -5.79
N PHE A 141 -2.94 -5.94 -5.51
CA PHE A 141 -2.77 -4.88 -6.52
C PHE A 141 -1.33 -4.69 -6.95
N TYR A 142 -0.35 -4.73 -6.04
CA TYR A 142 1.06 -4.69 -6.41
C TYR A 142 1.51 -5.95 -7.17
N PHE A 143 1.01 -7.13 -6.79
CA PHE A 143 1.28 -8.36 -7.52
C PHE A 143 0.72 -8.33 -8.95
N LEU A 144 -0.50 -7.85 -9.13
CA LEU A 144 -1.11 -7.69 -10.46
C LEU A 144 -0.36 -6.67 -11.31
N SER A 145 0.06 -5.56 -10.70
CA SER A 145 0.90 -4.55 -11.36
C SER A 145 2.22 -5.15 -11.83
N LEU A 146 2.94 -5.86 -10.96
CA LEU A 146 4.17 -6.57 -11.31
C LEU A 146 3.99 -7.49 -12.53
N PHE A 147 2.90 -8.28 -12.54
CA PHE A 147 2.61 -9.20 -13.63
C PHE A 147 2.28 -8.48 -14.94
N LEU A 148 1.49 -7.41 -14.90
CA LEU A 148 1.13 -6.64 -16.08
C LEU A 148 2.32 -5.87 -16.65
N THR A 149 3.11 -5.22 -15.79
CA THR A 149 4.34 -4.54 -16.18
C THR A 149 5.31 -5.50 -16.89
N ASN A 150 5.46 -6.72 -16.38
CA ASN A 150 6.27 -7.75 -17.04
C ASN A 150 5.71 -8.21 -18.39
N ARG A 151 4.37 -8.24 -18.57
CA ARG A 151 3.77 -8.63 -19.85
C ARG A 151 3.86 -7.53 -20.90
N GLU A 152 3.56 -6.30 -20.51
CA GLU A 152 3.55 -5.13 -21.40
C GLU A 152 4.98 -4.67 -21.75
N GLY A 153 5.98 -4.96 -20.91
CA GLY A 153 7.38 -4.64 -21.16
C GLY A 153 8.18 -5.66 -21.99
N VAL A 154 7.58 -6.80 -22.34
CA VAL A 154 8.19 -7.85 -23.19
C VAL A 154 7.71 -7.76 -24.65
N GLU A 155 6.71 -6.92 -24.93
CA GLU A 155 6.25 -6.57 -26.29
C GLU A 155 7.02 -5.38 -26.88
#